data_AF-A0AAE0E3E6-F1
#
_entry.id   AF-A0AAE0E3E6-F1
#
_cell.length_a   1.000
_cell.length_b   1.000
_cell.length_c   1.000
_cell.angle_alpha   90.00
_cell.angle_beta   90.00
_cell.angle_gamma   90.00
#
_symmetry.space_group_name_H-M   'P 1'
#
loop_
_entity.id
_entity.type
_entity.pdbx_description
1 polymer ?
#
loop_
_entity_poly.entity_id
_entity_poly.type
_entity_poly.pdbx_seq_one_letter_code
_entity_poly.pdbx_strand_id
1 'polypeptide(L)'
;MHNGGTMEAQIGSCGGGGANQLFKSLGTFMRKCMFRVLSVGAIPNHIAFILDGNKRFARKHNLPLEAGYRSGFLSLLCVLKYCSELGVKYITIYAFCIDNFKHSPDEVQFFMDLLFE
;
A
#
# COMPACT_ATOMS: atom_id res chain seq x y z
N MET A 1 42.86 15.37 7.94
CA MET A 1 41.80 15.32 8.97
C MET A 1 40.46 15.44 8.25
N HIS A 2 39.85 14.29 7.98
CA HIS A 2 38.50 13.89 8.45
C HIS A 2 37.36 14.53 7.63
N ASN A 3 36.83 13.85 6.60
CA ASN A 3 35.85 12.74 6.55
C ASN A 3 34.41 13.10 6.96
N GLY A 4 33.48 12.69 6.10
CA GLY A 4 32.02 12.67 6.28
C GLY A 4 31.33 13.19 5.01
N GLY A 5 31.01 12.39 3.99
CA GLY A 5 30.47 11.04 4.02
C GLY A 5 29.02 11.08 3.51
N THR A 6 28.83 11.40 2.23
CA THR A 6 27.55 11.27 1.54
C THR A 6 27.25 9.78 1.38
N MET A 7 26.29 9.28 2.15
CA MET A 7 25.75 7.93 2.02
C MET A 7 24.93 7.83 0.72
N GLU A 8 25.62 7.56 -0.39
CA GLU A 8 25.00 6.84 -1.48
C GLU A 8 24.81 5.39 -1.01
N ALA A 9 23.57 5.02 -0.74
CA ALA A 9 23.20 3.64 -0.54
C ALA A 9 23.30 2.92 -1.90
N GLN A 10 24.48 2.41 -2.20
CA GLN A 10 24.68 1.33 -3.16
C GLN A 10 23.79 0.15 -2.74
N ILE A 11 22.71 -0.09 -3.48
CA ILE A 11 22.09 -1.41 -3.56
C ILE A 11 22.63 -2.06 -4.84
N GLY A 12 23.88 -2.52 -4.75
CA GLY A 12 24.44 -3.49 -5.68
C GLY A 12 24.42 -4.86 -5.01
N SER A 13 23.57 -5.76 -5.50
CA SER A 13 23.68 -7.23 -5.41
C SER A 13 22.41 -7.81 -6.06
N CYS A 14 22.33 -8.91 -6.80
CA CYS A 14 23.23 -9.82 -7.49
C CYS A 14 22.29 -10.71 -8.34
N GLY A 15 22.81 -11.36 -9.38
CA GLY A 15 22.02 -12.13 -10.35
C GLY A 15 21.06 -13.19 -9.75
N GLY A 16 19.84 -13.22 -10.27
CA GLY A 16 18.79 -14.19 -9.93
C GLY A 16 17.49 -13.96 -10.72
N GLY A 17 17.58 -13.71 -12.03
CA GLY A 17 16.51 -13.13 -12.84
C GLY A 17 15.42 -14.10 -13.32
N GLY A 18 15.75 -15.35 -13.65
CA GLY A 18 14.83 -16.24 -14.37
C GLY A 18 13.64 -16.76 -13.53
N ALA A 19 13.92 -17.37 -12.38
CA ALA A 19 12.88 -17.98 -11.55
C ALA A 19 11.92 -16.93 -10.95
N ASN A 20 12.48 -15.85 -10.40
CA ASN A 20 11.68 -14.77 -9.82
C ASN A 20 10.78 -14.07 -10.85
N GLN A 21 11.26 -13.92 -12.09
CA GLN A 21 10.47 -13.34 -13.17
C GLN A 21 9.37 -14.30 -13.65
N LEU A 22 9.67 -15.60 -13.73
CA LEU A 22 8.67 -16.63 -14.05
C LEU A 22 7.57 -16.73 -13.00
N PHE A 23 7.92 -16.77 -11.70
CA PHE A 23 6.94 -16.79 -10.61
C PHE A 23 6.07 -15.52 -10.58
N LYS A 24 6.66 -14.35 -10.83
CA LYS A 24 5.89 -13.09 -10.96
C LYS A 24 4.97 -13.09 -12.17
N SER A 25 5.43 -13.63 -13.30
CA SER A 25 4.63 -13.74 -14.52
C SER A 25 3.45 -14.70 -14.32
N LEU A 26 3.69 -15.86 -13.72
CA LEU A 26 2.66 -16.83 -13.39
C LEU A 26 1.63 -16.26 -12.41
N GLY A 27 2.08 -15.59 -11.35
CA GLY A 27 1.17 -14.94 -10.39
C GLY A 27 0.31 -13.85 -11.04
N THR A 28 0.88 -13.08 -11.97
CA THR A 28 0.14 -12.06 -12.73
C THR A 28 -0.86 -12.69 -13.69
N PHE A 29 -0.48 -13.77 -14.36
CA PHE A 29 -1.37 -14.52 -15.25
C PHE A 29 -2.56 -15.11 -14.48
N MET A 30 -2.30 -15.79 -13.36
CA MET A 30 -3.35 -16.37 -12.51
C MET A 30 -4.32 -15.30 -12.00
N ARG A 31 -3.80 -14.14 -11.57
CA ARG A 31 -4.63 -13.00 -11.16
C ARG A 31 -5.54 -12.52 -12.29
N LYS A 32 -5.01 -12.32 -13.49
CA LYS A 32 -5.80 -11.89 -14.67
C LYS A 32 -6.89 -12.90 -15.01
N CYS A 33 -6.58 -14.20 -14.98
CA CYS A 33 -7.57 -15.25 -15.20
C CYS A 33 -8.69 -15.18 -14.16
N MET A 34 -8.36 -15.03 -12.88
CA MET A 34 -9.34 -14.91 -11.80
C MET A 34 -10.23 -13.68 -11.96
N PHE A 35 -9.66 -12.52 -12.28
CA PHE A 35 -10.45 -11.30 -12.55
C PHE A 35 -11.36 -11.48 -13.76
N ARG A 36 -10.92 -12.18 -14.81
CA ARG A 36 -11.76 -12.47 -15.98
C ARG A 36 -12.95 -13.34 -15.62
N VAL A 37 -12.76 -14.36 -14.79
CA VAL A 37 -13.85 -15.21 -14.29
C VAL A 37 -14.83 -14.39 -13.45
N LEU A 38 -14.33 -13.56 -12.53
CA LEU A 38 -15.17 -12.69 -11.70
C LEU A 38 -15.93 -11.65 -12.52
N SER A 39 -15.33 -11.15 -13.61
CA SER A 39 -15.97 -10.16 -14.49
C SER A 39 -17.15 -10.67 -15.31
N VAL A 40 -17.38 -12.00 -15.33
CA VAL A 40 -18.60 -12.59 -15.90
C VAL A 40 -19.81 -12.32 -15.00
N GLY A 41 -19.58 -12.13 -13.69
CA GLY A 41 -20.62 -11.78 -12.72
C GLY A 41 -20.88 -10.26 -12.64
N ALA A 42 -21.82 -9.89 -11.77
CA ALA A 42 -22.11 -8.48 -11.50
C ALA A 42 -20.94 -7.82 -10.73
N ILE A 43 -20.27 -6.86 -11.36
CA ILE A 43 -19.23 -6.06 -10.72
C ILE A 43 -19.89 -4.90 -9.96
N PRO A 44 -19.56 -4.69 -8.67
CA PRO A 44 -20.08 -3.55 -7.92
C PRO A 44 -19.59 -2.23 -8.52
N ASN A 45 -20.52 -1.28 -8.68
CA ASN A 45 -20.18 0.05 -9.20
C ASN A 45 -19.46 0.92 -8.15
N HIS A 46 -19.68 0.68 -6.86
CA HIS A 46 -19.15 1.49 -5.77
C HIS A 46 -18.68 0.60 -4.60
N ILE A 47 -17.48 0.86 -4.10
CA ILE A 47 -16.92 0.18 -2.92
C ILE A 47 -16.41 1.24 -1.94
N ALA A 48 -16.70 1.05 -0.65
CA ALA A 48 -16.19 1.88 0.43
C ALA A 48 -15.15 1.12 1.26
N PHE A 49 -14.02 1.76 1.55
CA PHE A 49 -12.94 1.23 2.39
C PHE A 49 -12.79 2.05 3.67
N ILE A 50 -12.61 1.36 4.80
CA ILE A 50 -12.25 1.98 6.09
C ILE A 50 -10.83 1.53 6.41
N LEU A 51 -9.89 2.48 6.47
CA LEU A 51 -8.49 2.18 6.75
C LEU A 51 -8.27 2.08 8.27
N ASP A 52 -8.61 0.93 8.84
CA ASP A 52 -8.31 0.63 10.24
C ASP A 52 -7.14 -0.35 10.36
N GLY A 53 -6.45 -0.29 11.49
CA GLY A 53 -5.48 -1.30 11.90
C GLY A 53 -4.01 -0.94 11.66
N ASN A 54 -3.69 0.22 11.09
CA ASN A 54 -2.30 0.65 10.87
C ASN A 54 -1.48 0.66 12.18
N LYS A 55 -2.08 1.18 13.26
CA LYS A 55 -1.45 1.17 14.61
C LYS A 55 -1.25 -0.24 15.15
N ARG A 56 -2.22 -1.14 14.94
CA ARG A 56 -2.13 -2.55 15.38
C ARG A 56 -1.06 -3.31 14.59
N PHE A 57 -0.97 -3.06 13.29
CA PHE A 57 0.05 -3.61 12.41
C PHE A 57 1.45 -3.17 12.85
N ALA A 58 1.67 -1.87 13.09
CA ALA A 58 2.95 -1.37 13.60
C ALA A 58 3.37 -2.06 14.90
N ARG A 59 2.47 -2.14 15.89
CA ARG A 59 2.74 -2.82 17.17
C ARG A 59 3.03 -4.31 17.00
N LYS A 60 2.28 -5.02 16.16
CA LYS A 60 2.48 -6.46 15.93
C LYS A 60 3.84 -6.76 15.31
N HIS A 61 4.35 -5.86 14.48
CA HIS A 61 5.62 -6.01 13.78
C HIS A 61 6.79 -5.27 14.44
N ASN A 62 6.59 -4.69 15.63
CA ASN A 62 7.57 -3.84 16.33
C ASN A 62 8.13 -2.73 15.43
N LEU A 63 7.28 -2.13 14.61
CA LEU A 63 7.62 -1.05 13.69
C LEU A 63 7.25 0.31 14.29
N PRO A 64 7.96 1.38 13.87
CA PRO A 64 7.51 2.75 14.10
C PRO A 64 6.08 2.98 13.59
N LEU A 65 5.39 3.94 14.18
CA LEU A 65 3.99 4.24 13.84
C LEU A 65 3.86 4.71 12.38
N GLU A 66 4.83 5.51 11.94
CA GLU A 66 4.99 6.04 10.58
C GLU A 66 5.07 4.90 9.55
N ALA A 67 5.83 3.85 9.85
CA ALA A 67 5.96 2.68 8.99
C ALA A 67 4.65 1.88 8.90
N GLY A 68 3.85 1.89 9.97
CA GLY A 68 2.49 1.34 9.96
C GLY A 68 1.57 2.08 9.01
N TYR A 69 1.57 3.41 9.06
CA TYR A 69 0.80 4.25 8.15
C TYR A 69 1.20 4.08 6.70
N ARG A 70 2.51 4.07 6.42
CA ARG A 70 3.03 3.82 5.07
C ARG A 70 2.63 2.45 4.53
N SER A 71 2.67 1.42 5.37
CA SER A 71 2.23 0.07 4.99
C SER A 71 0.73 0.01 4.67
N GLY A 72 -0.09 0.74 5.44
CA GLY A 72 -1.51 0.90 5.18
C GLY A 72 -1.78 1.59 3.84
N PHE A 73 -1.07 2.67 3.56
CA PHE A 73 -1.17 3.40 2.28
C PHE A 73 -0.76 2.53 1.07
N LEU A 74 0.36 1.81 1.16
CA LEU A 74 0.79 0.89 0.09
C LEU A 74 -0.24 -0.23 -0.16
N SER A 75 -0.83 -0.76 0.92
CA SER A 75 -1.87 -1.78 0.83
C SER A 75 -3.12 -1.24 0.14
N LEU A 76 -3.52 -0.01 0.47
CA LEU A 76 -4.61 0.68 -0.19
C LEU A 76 -4.34 0.87 -1.69
N LEU A 77 -3.17 1.40 -2.08
CA LEU A 77 -2.81 1.57 -3.49
C LEU A 77 -2.91 0.25 -4.28
N CYS A 78 -2.46 -0.85 -3.67
CA CYS A 78 -2.56 -2.19 -4.25
C CYS A 78 -4.01 -2.60 -4.48
N VAL A 79 -4.89 -2.40 -3.49
CA VAL A 79 -6.31 -2.71 -3.60
C VAL A 79 -7.01 -1.81 -4.63
N LEU A 80 -6.73 -0.51 -4.64
CA LEU A 80 -7.29 0.43 -5.62
C LEU A 80 -6.92 0.04 -7.04
N LYS A 81 -5.67 -0.38 -7.25
CA LYS A 81 -5.23 -0.92 -8.55
C LYS A 81 -6.05 -2.14 -8.96
N TYR A 82 -6.32 -3.06 -8.03
CA TYR A 82 -7.17 -4.22 -8.33
C TYR A 82 -8.63 -3.86 -8.58
N CYS A 83 -9.20 -2.92 -7.82
CA CYS A 83 -10.56 -2.42 -8.07
C CYS A 83 -10.67 -1.78 -9.46
N SER A 84 -9.63 -1.03 -9.87
CA SER A 84 -9.54 -0.45 -11.22
C SER A 84 -9.42 -1.54 -12.30
N GLU A 85 -8.54 -2.54 -12.11
CA GLU A 85 -8.41 -3.69 -13.01
C GLU A 85 -9.73 -4.51 -13.14
N LEU A 86 -10.53 -4.57 -12.07
CA LEU A 86 -11.85 -5.22 -12.05
C LEU A 86 -12.97 -4.38 -12.67
N GLY A 87 -12.75 -3.08 -12.93
CA GLY A 87 -13.76 -2.20 -13.52
C GLY A 87 -14.74 -1.54 -12.53
N VAL A 88 -14.35 -1.43 -11.25
CA VAL A 88 -15.13 -0.67 -10.25
C VAL A 88 -15.09 0.81 -10.59
N LYS A 89 -16.25 1.46 -10.69
CA LYS A 89 -16.36 2.86 -11.17
C LYS A 89 -16.06 3.90 -10.10
N TYR A 90 -16.52 3.65 -8.88
CA TYR A 90 -16.42 4.59 -7.78
C TYR A 90 -15.80 3.91 -6.57
N ILE A 91 -14.91 4.62 -5.87
CA ILE A 91 -14.32 4.14 -4.63
C ILE A 91 -14.36 5.26 -3.61
N THR A 92 -14.88 4.96 -2.42
CA THR A 92 -14.85 5.87 -1.27
C THR A 92 -13.89 5.32 -0.24
N ILE A 93 -13.05 6.19 0.31
CA ILE A 93 -12.04 5.80 1.29
C ILE A 93 -12.21 6.68 2.50
N TYR A 94 -12.48 6.06 3.64
CA TYR A 94 -12.44 6.72 4.94
C TYR A 94 -11.00 6.74 5.42
N ALA A 95 -10.28 7.79 5.03
CA ALA A 95 -8.88 7.97 5.38
C ALA A 95 -8.71 8.67 6.74
N PHE A 96 -9.56 9.64 7.08
CA PHE A 96 -9.41 10.43 8.30
C PHE A 96 -10.76 10.96 8.82
N CYS A 97 -10.87 11.13 10.14
CA CYS A 97 -12.06 11.66 10.81
C CYS A 97 -11.73 12.85 11.68
N ILE A 98 -12.73 13.68 11.97
CA ILE A 98 -12.62 14.80 12.90
C ILE A 98 -12.15 14.34 14.30
N ASP A 99 -12.58 13.15 14.74
CA ASP A 99 -12.13 12.57 16.01
C ASP A 99 -10.64 12.22 16.03
N ASN A 100 -10.02 11.98 14.88
CA ASN A 100 -8.59 11.67 14.80
C ASN A 100 -7.70 12.89 15.04
N PHE A 101 -8.24 14.12 14.99
CA PHE A 101 -7.51 15.33 15.39
C PHE A 101 -7.20 15.39 16.90
N LYS A 102 -7.77 14.47 17.70
CA LYS A 102 -7.42 14.31 19.12
C LYS A 102 -6.07 13.61 19.32
N HIS A 103 -5.45 13.09 18.26
CA HIS A 103 -4.09 12.53 18.30
C HIS A 103 -3.01 13.62 18.42
N SER A 104 -1.76 13.22 18.67
CA SER A 104 -0.67 14.18 18.76
C SER A 104 -0.51 14.94 17.44
N PRO A 105 -0.20 16.24 17.48
CA PRO A 105 -0.06 17.07 16.28
C PRO A 105 0.97 16.50 15.30
N ASP A 106 2.05 15.90 15.80
CA ASP A 106 3.09 15.26 14.97
C ASP A 106 2.55 14.06 14.19
N GLU A 107 1.66 13.27 14.79
CA GLU A 107 1.03 12.11 14.15
C GLU A 107 0.06 12.56 13.04
N VAL A 108 -0.71 13.61 13.31
CA VAL A 108 -1.63 14.20 12.32
C VAL A 108 -0.85 14.77 11.14
N GLN A 109 0.24 15.49 11.40
CA GLN A 109 1.07 16.07 10.35
C GLN A 109 1.66 15.00 9.45
N PHE A 110 2.26 13.95 10.02
CA PHE A 110 2.81 12.84 9.23
C PHE A 110 1.75 12.14 8.37
N PHE A 111 0.54 11.93 8.92
CA PHE A 111 -0.54 11.32 8.17
C PHE A 111 -1.00 12.21 7.00
N MET A 112 -1.10 13.52 7.21
CA MET A 112 -1.44 14.48 6.16
C MET A 112 -0.37 14.50 5.08
N ASP A 113 0.92 14.54 5.46
CA ASP A 113 2.04 14.51 4.52
C ASP A 113 2.00 13.26 3.63
N LEU A 114 1.73 12.09 4.22
CA LEU A 114 1.58 10.83 3.48
C LEU A 114 0.40 10.82 2.50
N LEU A 115 -0.62 11.64 2.74
CA LEU A 115 -1.79 11.76 1.88
C LEU A 115 -1.53 12.66 0.66
N PHE A 116 -0.51 13.53 0.75
CA PHE A 116 -0.07 14.43 -0.32
C PHE A 116 1.13 13.89 -1.13
N GLU A 117 1.74 12.78 -0.71
CA GLU A 117 2.84 12.08 -1.41
C GLU A 117 2.35 11.22 -2.59
#